data_AF-A0A9E7HE04-F1
#
_entry.id   AF-A0A9E7HE04-F1
#
_cell.length_a   1.000
_cell.length_b   1.000
_cell.length_c   1.000
_cell.angle_alpha   90.00
_cell.angle_beta   90.00
_cell.angle_gamma   90.00
#
_symmetry.space_group_name_H-M   'P 1'
#
loop_
_entity.id
_entity.type
_entity.pdbx_description
1 polymer ?
#
loop_
_entity_poly.entity_id
_entity_poly.type
_entity_poly.pdbx_seq_one_letter_code
_entity_poly.pdbx_strand_id
1 'polypeptide(L)'
;MRRGDVNVIPAGSTFYIVNTHRGDRSQMICSIDTTQSMGVSLHQSFFVGGGMNPTSVLAGFDSNTLAAAFNVTAEELERMMRSQSGGAIVYMRGESTERPDIDDDNDDGAWTKQKLVDYLLGKVDRKKAGNGEHVGALHSYNLYDNEPSYRNSFGWTTAIDEDDYSPLRSTGVGVYVVNLTAVSRYT
;
A
#
# COMPACT_ATOMS: atom_id res chain seq x y z
N MET A 1 -6.95 7.06 0.60
CA MET A 1 -7.98 6.14 1.13
C MET A 1 -8.75 6.86 2.21
N ARG A 2 -10.08 6.81 2.14
CA ARG A 2 -11.02 7.29 3.15
C ARG A 2 -11.82 6.14 3.71
N ARG A 3 -12.58 6.42 4.77
CA ARG A 3 -13.48 5.43 5.38
C ARG A 3 -14.47 4.90 4.35
N GLY A 4 -14.60 3.57 4.29
CA GLY A 4 -15.51 2.88 3.36
C GLY A 4 -14.88 2.49 2.03
N ASP A 5 -13.65 2.92 1.74
CA ASP A 5 -12.95 2.50 0.53
C ASP A 5 -12.60 1.00 0.59
N VAL A 6 -13.00 0.27 -0.44
CA VAL A 6 -12.62 -1.11 -0.75
C VAL A 6 -11.59 -1.05 -1.86
N ASN A 7 -10.47 -1.75 -1.65
CA ASN A 7 -9.37 -1.84 -2.60
C ASN A 7 -8.92 -3.29 -2.72
N VAL A 8 -8.60 -3.72 -3.94
CA VAL A 8 -7.97 -5.02 -4.20
C VAL A 8 -6.51 -4.78 -4.55
N ILE A 9 -5.60 -5.44 -3.84
CA ILE A 9 -4.17 -5.43 -4.12
C ILE A 9 -3.81 -6.78 -4.75
N PRO A 10 -3.39 -6.82 -6.03
CA PRO A 10 -3.03 -8.06 -6.69
C PRO A 10 -1.84 -8.76 -6.00
N ALA A 11 -1.82 -10.09 -6.02
CA ALA A 11 -0.70 -10.88 -5.50
C ALA A 11 0.63 -10.45 -6.14
N GLY A 12 1.68 -10.35 -5.31
CA GLY A 12 3.02 -9.91 -5.76
C GLY A 12 3.19 -8.40 -5.97
N SER A 13 2.15 -7.59 -5.75
CA SER A 13 2.25 -6.13 -5.86
C SER A 13 3.10 -5.55 -4.73
N THR A 14 4.08 -4.71 -5.08
CA THR A 14 4.79 -3.89 -4.09
C THR A 14 3.95 -2.66 -3.75
N PHE A 15 3.66 -2.46 -2.47
CA PHE A 15 2.89 -1.30 -1.99
C PHE A 15 3.40 -0.78 -0.65
N TYR A 16 3.01 0.45 -0.33
CA TYR A 16 3.19 1.07 0.98
C TYR A 16 1.95 1.88 1.33
N ILE A 17 1.75 2.14 2.62
CA ILE A 17 0.59 2.87 3.12
C ILE A 17 1.10 4.03 3.99
N VAL A 18 0.58 5.22 3.72
CA VAL A 18 0.90 6.42 4.49
C VAL A 18 -0.39 6.96 5.10
N ASN A 19 -0.38 7.15 6.42
CA ASN A 19 -1.41 7.92 7.08
C ASN A 19 -1.02 9.40 7.08
N THR A 20 -1.66 10.19 6.23
CA THR A 20 -1.38 11.62 6.07
C THR A 20 -2.21 12.51 7.01
N HIS A 21 -3.22 11.97 7.68
CA HIS A 21 -4.11 12.77 8.54
C HIS A 21 -3.54 12.89 9.95
N ARG A 22 -3.27 14.14 10.37
CA ARG A 22 -2.81 14.43 11.74
C ARG A 22 -3.97 14.21 12.72
N GLY A 23 -3.75 13.37 13.72
CA GLY A 23 -4.70 13.14 14.83
C GLY A 23 -5.64 11.94 14.64
N ASP A 24 -5.82 11.46 13.41
CA ASP A 24 -6.68 10.32 13.12
C ASP A 24 -5.87 9.04 12.92
N ARG A 25 -6.26 7.97 13.62
CA ARG A 25 -5.68 6.64 13.40
C ARG A 25 -6.37 5.98 12.21
N SER A 26 -5.60 5.64 11.18
CA SER A 26 -6.09 4.78 10.09
C SER A 26 -6.35 3.36 10.61
N GLN A 27 -7.50 2.79 10.23
CA GLN A 27 -7.89 1.41 10.51
C GLN A 27 -8.27 0.74 9.19
N MET A 28 -7.70 -0.45 8.97
CA MET A 28 -7.91 -1.24 7.76
C MET A 28 -8.25 -2.67 8.17
N ILE A 29 -9.24 -3.24 7.50
CA ILE A 29 -9.60 -4.66 7.61
C ILE A 29 -9.17 -5.30 6.30
N CYS A 30 -8.33 -6.33 6.39
CA CYS A 30 -7.79 -7.03 5.24
C CYS A 30 -8.29 -8.47 5.22
N SER A 31 -8.73 -8.93 4.06
CA SER A 31 -8.86 -10.35 3.74
C SER A 31 -7.73 -10.75 2.80
N ILE A 32 -7.12 -11.90 3.03
CA ILE A 32 -6.00 -12.39 2.22
C ILE A 32 -6.44 -13.69 1.58
N ASP A 33 -6.53 -13.70 0.26
CA ASP A 33 -6.73 -14.92 -0.50
C ASP A 33 -5.39 -15.66 -0.68
N THR A 34 -5.38 -16.95 -0.33
CA THR A 34 -4.20 -17.82 -0.31
C THR A 34 -4.34 -18.98 -1.30
N THR A 35 -5.40 -19.00 -2.10
CA THR A 35 -5.68 -20.08 -3.06
C THR A 35 -4.53 -20.33 -4.04
N GLN A 36 -3.68 -19.32 -4.29
CA GLN A 36 -2.51 -19.42 -5.16
C GLN A 36 -1.18 -19.62 -4.41
N SER A 37 -1.19 -19.84 -3.10
CA SER A 37 0.05 -20.06 -2.33
C SER A 37 0.59 -21.49 -2.52
N MET A 38 1.90 -21.61 -2.71
CA MET A 38 2.56 -22.91 -2.96
C MET A 38 3.02 -23.64 -1.69
N GLY A 39 2.38 -23.43 -0.53
CA GLY A 39 2.86 -24.01 0.74
C GLY A 39 1.83 -24.10 1.86
N VAL A 40 2.26 -24.64 3.00
CA VAL A 40 1.45 -24.83 4.22
C VAL A 40 1.21 -23.50 4.97
N SER A 41 1.95 -22.44 4.63
CA SER A 41 1.81 -21.12 5.24
C SER A 41 0.75 -20.27 4.51
N LEU A 42 -0.07 -19.58 5.31
CA LEU A 42 -1.25 -18.84 4.87
C LEU A 42 -0.95 -17.42 4.34
N HIS A 43 0.32 -16.96 4.26
CA HIS A 43 0.77 -15.69 3.66
C HIS A 43 2.16 -15.34 4.19
N GLN A 44 3.00 -14.69 3.38
CA GLN A 44 4.29 -14.14 3.82
C GLN A 44 4.47 -12.73 3.27
N SER A 45 4.80 -11.78 4.15
CA SER A 45 5.17 -10.43 3.74
C SER A 45 6.63 -10.41 3.27
N PHE A 46 6.86 -9.86 2.07
CA PHE A 46 8.19 -9.64 1.51
C PHE A 46 8.53 -8.15 1.55
N PHE A 47 9.49 -7.77 2.38
CA PHE A 47 9.91 -6.37 2.50
C PHE A 47 10.97 -6.06 1.45
N VAL A 48 10.60 -5.32 0.41
CA VAL A 48 11.57 -4.81 -0.58
C VAL A 48 12.39 -3.68 0.05
N GLY A 49 11.71 -2.65 0.55
CA GLY A 49 12.30 -1.66 1.43
C GLY A 49 12.46 -2.21 2.84
N GLY A 50 13.56 -1.87 3.51
CA GLY A 50 13.88 -2.41 4.82
C GLY A 50 15.34 -2.20 5.15
N GLY A 51 15.86 -3.04 6.04
CA GLY A 51 17.25 -3.01 6.43
C GLY A 51 17.52 -4.07 7.49
N MET A 52 17.85 -3.64 8.69
CA MET A 52 17.99 -4.53 9.84
C MET A 52 16.61 -4.99 10.36
N ASN A 53 15.62 -4.08 10.37
CA ASN A 53 14.26 -4.38 10.83
C ASN A 53 13.22 -3.46 10.14
N PRO A 54 12.35 -4.00 9.27
CA PRO A 54 12.27 -5.40 8.87
C PRO A 54 13.45 -5.76 7.96
N THR A 55 13.83 -7.04 7.96
CA THR A 55 14.87 -7.55 7.05
C THR A 55 14.37 -7.45 5.61
N SER A 56 15.13 -6.78 4.75
CA SER A 56 14.81 -6.68 3.32
C SER A 56 15.09 -8.02 2.63
N VAL A 57 14.26 -8.37 1.62
CA VAL A 57 14.52 -9.53 0.74
C VAL A 57 15.85 -9.44 0.02
N LEU A 58 16.39 -8.21 -0.15
CA LEU A 58 17.71 -8.00 -0.72
C LEU A 58 18.80 -8.66 0.13
N ALA A 59 18.63 -8.76 1.46
CA ALA A 59 19.62 -9.41 2.32
C ALA A 59 19.82 -10.91 2.03
N GLY A 60 18.96 -11.54 1.22
CA GLY A 60 19.11 -12.91 0.77
C GLY A 60 20.09 -13.11 -0.40
N PHE A 61 20.56 -12.03 -1.03
CA PHE A 61 21.51 -12.10 -2.15
C PHE A 61 22.96 -11.89 -1.70
N ASP A 62 23.90 -12.41 -2.47
CA ASP A 62 25.33 -12.16 -2.28
C ASP A 62 25.65 -10.66 -2.40
N SER A 63 26.48 -10.15 -1.49
CA SER A 63 26.76 -8.71 -1.38
C SER A 63 27.50 -8.17 -2.59
N ASN A 64 28.42 -8.94 -3.19
CA ASN A 64 29.12 -8.52 -4.41
C ASN A 64 28.17 -8.46 -5.60
N THR A 65 27.23 -9.41 -5.67
CA THR A 65 26.19 -9.43 -6.69
C THR A 65 25.28 -8.21 -6.59
N LEU A 66 24.82 -7.84 -5.39
CA LEU A 66 24.02 -6.64 -5.18
C LEU A 66 24.81 -5.35 -5.45
N ALA A 67 26.05 -5.26 -4.96
CA ALA A 67 26.92 -4.11 -5.19
C ALA A 67 27.15 -3.89 -6.68
N ALA A 68 27.39 -4.96 -7.44
CA ALA A 68 27.50 -4.92 -8.90
C ALA A 68 26.17 -4.54 -9.57
N ALA A 69 25.04 -5.11 -9.13
CA ALA A 69 23.72 -4.85 -9.71
C ALA A 69 23.27 -3.40 -9.51
N PHE A 70 23.49 -2.85 -8.32
CA PHE A 70 23.20 -1.44 -8.00
C PHE A 70 24.32 -0.49 -8.45
N ASN A 71 25.47 -1.01 -8.87
CA ASN A 71 26.67 -0.25 -9.21
C ASN A 71 27.11 0.70 -8.07
N VAL A 72 27.29 0.14 -6.87
CA VAL A 72 27.69 0.84 -5.63
C VAL A 72 28.85 0.11 -4.95
N THR A 73 29.56 0.77 -4.03
CA THR A 73 30.58 0.07 -3.23
C THR A 73 29.96 -0.82 -2.15
N ALA A 74 30.74 -1.76 -1.63
CA ALA A 74 30.29 -2.64 -0.55
C ALA A 74 29.94 -1.84 0.73
N GLU A 75 30.69 -0.79 1.03
CA GLU A 75 30.46 0.10 2.17
C GLU A 75 29.17 0.90 2.01
N GLU A 76 28.89 1.39 0.81
CA GLU A 76 27.64 2.08 0.49
C GLU A 76 26.44 1.15 0.64
N LEU A 77 26.55 -0.07 0.10
CA LEU A 77 25.53 -1.11 0.23
C LEU A 77 25.29 -1.46 1.71
N GLU A 78 26.35 -1.68 2.48
CA GLU A 78 26.23 -2.01 3.91
C GLU A 78 25.55 -0.87 4.69
N ARG A 79 25.95 0.38 4.43
CA ARG A 79 25.35 1.56 5.06
C ARG A 79 23.86 1.65 4.72
N MET A 80 23.48 1.41 3.47
CA MET A 80 22.08 1.39 3.04
C MET A 80 21.29 0.30 3.77
N MET A 81 21.79 -0.94 3.80
CA MET A 81 21.13 -2.09 4.42
C MET A 81 21.00 -1.96 5.94
N ARG A 82 21.87 -1.19 6.60
CA ARG A 82 21.79 -0.93 8.05
C ARG A 82 20.96 0.30 8.41
N SER A 83 20.60 1.14 7.44
CA SER A 83 19.98 2.45 7.69
C SER A 83 18.56 2.40 8.27
N GLN A 84 17.86 1.26 8.13
CA GLN A 84 16.49 1.08 8.60
C GLN A 84 16.39 -0.01 9.68
N SER A 85 15.93 0.37 10.87
CA SER A 85 15.72 -0.54 12.01
C SER A 85 14.44 -0.24 12.82
N GLY A 86 13.58 0.66 12.35
CA GLY A 86 12.38 1.15 13.04
C GLY A 86 11.17 0.22 12.94
N GLY A 87 11.28 -0.92 12.27
CA GLY A 87 10.18 -1.85 12.03
C GLY A 87 9.35 -1.52 10.79
N ALA A 88 8.33 -2.34 10.53
CA ALA A 88 7.54 -2.26 9.30
C ALA A 88 6.62 -1.03 9.22
N ILE A 89 6.26 -0.44 10.36
CA ILE A 89 5.43 0.77 10.47
C ILE A 89 6.24 1.80 11.25
N VAL A 90 6.64 2.87 10.58
CA VAL A 90 7.48 3.93 11.15
C VAL A 90 6.76 5.28 11.13
N TYR A 91 7.10 6.14 12.09
CA TYR A 91 6.62 7.51 12.11
C TYR A 91 7.35 8.36 11.05
N MET A 92 6.59 9.09 10.23
CA MET A 92 7.14 10.05 9.28
C MET A 92 7.22 11.44 9.92
N ARG A 93 8.43 12.02 10.00
CA ARG A 93 8.63 13.38 10.50
C ARG A 93 8.23 14.37 9.40
N GLY A 94 7.54 15.45 9.79
CA GLY A 94 6.63 16.27 8.96
C GLY A 94 7.17 17.00 7.73
N GLU A 95 8.40 16.75 7.27
CA GLU A 95 8.92 17.22 5.97
C GLU A 95 8.67 16.20 4.83
N SER A 96 8.17 15.02 5.16
CA SER A 96 7.96 13.91 4.19
C SER A 96 6.48 13.69 3.80
N THR A 97 5.59 14.59 4.21
CA THR A 97 4.13 14.51 3.96
C THR A 97 3.69 15.21 2.69
N GLU A 98 4.53 16.04 2.09
CA GLU A 98 4.35 16.43 0.69
C GLU A 98 4.75 15.23 -0.16
N ARG A 99 3.96 14.93 -1.20
CA ARG A 99 4.45 14.02 -2.25
C ARG A 99 5.81 14.56 -2.65
N PRO A 100 6.88 13.73 -2.74
CA PRO A 100 8.15 14.23 -3.24
C PRO A 100 7.87 14.82 -4.63
N ASP A 101 7.96 16.14 -4.74
CA ASP A 101 7.97 16.82 -6.02
C ASP A 101 9.26 16.36 -6.73
N ILE A 102 9.10 15.70 -7.87
CA ILE A 102 10.10 14.87 -8.56
C ILE A 102 11.22 15.74 -9.21
N ASP A 103 11.22 17.05 -8.98
CA ASP A 103 11.99 18.01 -9.78
C ASP A 103 13.14 18.71 -9.01
N ASP A 104 13.53 18.23 -7.81
CA ASP A 104 14.65 18.83 -7.07
C ASP A 104 16.01 18.25 -7.49
N ASP A 105 16.58 18.84 -8.54
CA ASP A 105 17.95 18.64 -9.02
C ASP A 105 18.98 19.29 -8.05
N ASN A 106 19.14 18.73 -6.85
CA ASN A 106 20.30 19.07 -6.02
C ASN A 106 21.21 17.85 -5.80
N ASP A 107 22.34 17.89 -6.52
CA ASP A 107 23.39 16.88 -6.56
C ASP A 107 24.37 17.08 -5.41
N ASP A 108 24.06 16.53 -4.25
CA ASP A 108 24.97 16.48 -3.10
C ASP A 108 25.00 15.07 -2.48
N GLY A 109 25.89 14.21 -2.98
CA GLY A 109 26.74 13.30 -2.20
C GLY A 109 26.17 12.35 -1.13
N ALA A 110 24.86 12.16 -1.00
CA ALA A 110 24.25 11.22 -0.05
C ALA A 110 23.07 10.48 -0.68
N TRP A 111 23.04 9.16 -0.51
CA TRP A 111 21.92 8.29 -0.89
C TRP A 111 20.68 8.66 -0.08
N THR A 112 19.87 9.60 -0.59
CA THR A 112 18.58 9.97 -0.01
C THR A 112 17.57 8.86 -0.27
N LYS A 113 16.63 8.68 0.66
CA LYS A 113 15.55 7.67 0.54
C LYS A 113 14.78 7.79 -0.78
N GLN A 114 14.76 8.98 -1.39
CA GLN A 114 14.18 9.26 -2.69
C GLN A 114 14.88 8.50 -3.83
N LYS A 115 16.22 8.52 -3.92
CA LYS A 115 16.95 7.78 -4.97
C LYS A 115 16.71 6.27 -4.93
N LEU A 116 16.56 5.69 -3.73
CA LEU A 116 16.19 4.29 -3.56
C LEU A 116 14.76 4.02 -4.06
N VAL A 117 13.82 4.91 -3.73
CA VAL A 117 12.43 4.82 -4.20
C VAL A 117 12.36 4.91 -5.72
N ASP A 118 13.07 5.86 -6.33
CA ASP A 118 13.10 6.06 -7.78
C ASP A 118 13.67 4.85 -8.52
N TYR A 119 14.69 4.22 -7.95
CA TYR A 119 15.30 3.00 -8.50
C TYR A 119 14.39 1.77 -8.33
N LEU A 120 13.77 1.59 -7.15
CA LEU A 120 12.91 0.44 -6.85
C LEU A 120 11.53 0.50 -7.52
N LEU A 121 10.97 1.69 -7.70
CA LEU A 121 9.64 1.88 -8.30
C LEU A 121 9.70 2.21 -9.79
N GLY A 122 10.91 2.39 -10.34
CA GLY A 122 11.13 2.80 -11.72
C GLY A 122 10.82 4.27 -11.93
N LYS A 123 11.73 4.97 -12.61
CA LYS A 123 11.53 6.34 -13.09
C LYS A 123 10.33 6.33 -14.06
N VAL A 124 9.14 6.73 -13.60
CA VAL A 124 7.97 6.84 -14.49
C VAL A 124 8.18 8.09 -15.36
N ASP A 125 8.78 7.90 -16.53
CA ASP A 125 8.84 8.91 -17.58
C ASP A 125 7.42 9.31 -17.97
N ARG A 126 6.95 10.44 -17.46
CA ARG A 126 5.62 11.00 -17.71
C ARG A 126 5.57 11.62 -19.11
N LYS A 127 5.67 10.82 -20.17
CA LYS A 127 5.34 11.26 -21.53
C LYS A 127 3.81 11.30 -21.69
N LYS A 128 3.28 12.52 -21.87
CA LYS A 128 1.90 12.91 -22.23
C LYS A 128 1.00 11.73 -22.66
N ALA A 129 0.26 11.16 -21.72
CA ALA A 129 -0.96 10.42 -22.03
C ALA A 129 -2.11 11.44 -22.08
N GLY A 130 -2.73 11.58 -23.25
CA GLY A 130 -3.98 12.30 -23.41
C GLY A 130 -5.09 11.62 -22.62
N ASN A 131 -6.05 12.42 -22.15
CA ASN A 131 -7.29 12.03 -21.49
C ASN A 131 -7.23 10.83 -20.53
N GLY A 132 -7.03 11.14 -19.25
CA GLY A 132 -8.00 10.71 -18.24
C GLY A 132 -7.90 9.29 -17.71
N GLU A 133 -6.70 8.71 -17.59
CA GLU A 133 -6.50 7.52 -16.76
C GLU A 133 -5.25 7.71 -15.89
N HIS A 134 -5.48 7.86 -14.58
CA HIS A 134 -4.43 7.98 -13.59
C HIS A 134 -3.73 6.61 -13.44
N VAL A 135 -2.53 6.48 -14.01
CA VAL A 135 -1.63 5.30 -13.93
C VAL A 135 -1.08 5.08 -12.50
N GLY A 136 -1.90 5.18 -11.45
CA GLY A 136 -1.39 5.05 -10.08
C GLY A 136 -2.41 5.21 -8.94
N ALA A 137 -3.69 5.44 -9.21
CA ALA A 137 -4.71 5.24 -8.20
C ALA A 137 -5.21 3.80 -8.35
N LEU A 138 -4.99 2.95 -7.34
CA LEU A 138 -5.85 1.79 -7.16
C LEU A 138 -7.28 2.31 -7.24
N HIS A 139 -8.03 1.93 -8.28
CA HIS A 139 -9.43 2.31 -8.38
C HIS A 139 -10.12 1.75 -7.15
N SER A 140 -10.49 2.61 -6.20
CA SER A 140 -11.16 2.22 -4.97
C SER A 140 -12.66 2.37 -5.11
N TYR A 141 -13.43 1.41 -4.61
CA TYR A 141 -14.89 1.55 -4.52
C TYR A 141 -15.28 1.96 -3.10
N ASN A 142 -16.05 3.03 -2.91
CA ASN A 142 -16.50 3.42 -1.58
C ASN A 142 -17.91 2.92 -1.28
N LEU A 143 -18.04 2.14 -0.20
CA LEU A 143 -19.31 1.53 0.24
C LEU A 143 -20.40 2.54 0.64
N TYR A 144 -20.06 3.81 0.82
CA TYR A 144 -20.97 4.87 1.26
C TYR A 144 -21.35 5.86 0.17
N ASP A 145 -20.81 5.73 -1.05
CA ASP A 145 -21.10 6.68 -2.14
C ASP A 145 -22.44 6.41 -2.82
N ASN A 146 -22.87 5.15 -2.84
CA ASN A 146 -24.09 4.71 -3.51
C ASN A 146 -25.24 4.48 -2.50
N GLU A 147 -26.46 4.47 -3.02
CA GLU A 147 -27.63 4.14 -2.22
C GLU A 147 -27.52 2.71 -1.65
N PRO A 148 -27.93 2.46 -0.39
CA PRO A 148 -27.87 1.12 0.15
C PRO A 148 -28.80 0.15 -0.57
N SER A 149 -28.32 -1.07 -0.76
CA SER A 149 -29.08 -2.18 -1.34
C SER A 149 -30.38 -2.47 -0.56
N TYR A 150 -30.40 -2.19 0.75
CA TYR A 150 -31.61 -2.27 1.57
C TYR A 150 -31.60 -1.24 2.71
N ARG A 151 -32.78 -0.69 3.04
CA ARG A 151 -32.96 0.26 4.13
C ARG A 151 -34.36 0.11 4.77
N ASN A 152 -34.41 0.16 6.10
CA ASN A 152 -35.65 0.31 6.86
C ASN A 152 -35.44 1.20 8.09
N SER A 153 -36.43 1.31 8.98
CA SER A 153 -36.37 2.11 10.20
C SER A 153 -35.33 1.62 11.23
N PHE A 154 -34.85 0.39 11.10
CA PHE A 154 -33.90 -0.25 12.03
C PHE A 154 -32.46 -0.27 11.52
N GLY A 155 -32.22 0.14 10.28
CA GLY A 155 -30.87 0.14 9.73
C GLY A 155 -30.83 0.06 8.20
N TRP A 156 -29.64 -0.19 7.70
CA TRP A 156 -29.38 -0.33 6.27
C TRP A 156 -28.21 -1.27 6.00
N THR A 157 -28.14 -1.80 4.78
CA THR A 157 -27.00 -2.57 4.29
C THR A 157 -26.68 -2.20 2.85
N THR A 158 -25.39 -2.24 2.54
CA THR A 158 -24.84 -2.13 1.18
C THR A 158 -23.98 -3.36 0.95
N ALA A 159 -24.18 -4.04 -0.17
CA ALA A 159 -23.33 -5.14 -0.64
C ALA A 159 -22.81 -4.80 -2.04
N ILE A 160 -21.59 -5.22 -2.32
CA ILE A 160 -20.94 -5.10 -3.63
C ILE A 160 -20.26 -6.40 -4.02
N ASP A 161 -20.19 -6.65 -5.32
CA ASP A 161 -19.52 -7.81 -5.91
C ASP A 161 -18.72 -7.46 -7.18
N GLU A 162 -18.44 -8.46 -8.01
CA GLU A 162 -17.67 -8.33 -9.24
C GLU A 162 -18.32 -7.44 -10.32
N ASP A 163 -19.65 -7.33 -10.32
CA ASP A 163 -20.38 -6.50 -11.28
C ASP A 163 -20.34 -5.01 -10.88
N ASP A 164 -20.35 -4.72 -9.57
CA ASP A 164 -20.24 -3.36 -9.03
C ASP A 164 -18.79 -2.85 -9.04
N TYR A 165 -17.84 -3.74 -8.75
CA TYR A 165 -16.43 -3.41 -8.60
C TYR A 165 -15.55 -4.52 -9.20
N SER A 166 -15.21 -4.35 -10.48
CA SER A 166 -14.52 -5.37 -11.29
C SER A 166 -13.24 -5.99 -10.69
N PRO A 167 -12.43 -5.31 -9.85
CA PRO A 167 -11.31 -5.96 -9.17
C PRO A 167 -11.71 -7.12 -8.25
N LEU A 168 -12.94 -7.15 -7.73
CA LEU A 168 -13.46 -8.28 -6.92
C LEU A 168 -13.65 -9.56 -7.75
N ARG A 169 -13.77 -9.45 -9.08
CA ARG A 169 -13.84 -10.63 -9.96
C ARG A 169 -12.64 -11.55 -9.81
N SER A 170 -11.47 -10.97 -9.51
CA SER A 170 -10.23 -11.73 -9.32
C SER A 170 -10.15 -12.46 -7.98
N THR A 171 -11.01 -12.11 -7.02
CA THR A 171 -10.99 -12.67 -5.67
C THR A 171 -12.15 -13.64 -5.43
N GLY A 172 -13.23 -13.56 -6.21
CA GLY A 172 -14.46 -14.33 -5.96
C GLY A 172 -15.15 -13.95 -4.64
N VAL A 173 -14.87 -12.75 -4.10
CA VAL A 173 -15.38 -12.26 -2.82
C VAL A 173 -16.30 -11.06 -3.03
N GLY A 174 -17.47 -11.08 -2.41
CA GLY A 174 -18.32 -9.90 -2.21
C GLY A 174 -18.03 -9.22 -0.87
N VAL A 175 -18.24 -7.90 -0.81
CA VAL A 175 -18.06 -7.11 0.42
C VAL A 175 -19.38 -6.47 0.79
N TYR A 176 -19.76 -6.56 2.06
CA TYR A 176 -20.95 -5.91 2.56
C TYR A 176 -20.72 -5.20 3.88
N VAL A 177 -21.49 -4.15 4.12
CA VAL A 177 -21.54 -3.41 5.38
C VAL A 177 -22.98 -3.37 5.87
N VAL A 178 -23.15 -3.50 7.18
CA VAL A 178 -24.43 -3.40 7.86
C VAL A 178 -24.33 -2.34 8.94
N ASN A 179 -25.31 -1.44 8.98
CA ASN A 179 -25.44 -0.45 10.03
C ASN A 179 -26.82 -0.61 10.69
N LEU A 180 -26.83 -0.93 11.97
CA LEU A 180 -28.03 -1.15 12.76
C LEU A 180 -28.23 0.00 13.75
N THR A 181 -29.44 0.53 13.78
CA THR A 181 -29.82 1.55 14.77
C THR A 181 -30.06 0.87 16.11
N ALA A 182 -29.54 1.49 17.18
CA ALA A 182 -29.83 1.02 18.53
C ALA A 182 -31.34 1.15 18.83
N VAL A 183 -31.96 0.04 19.23
CA VAL A 183 -33.36 0.06 19.70
C VAL A 183 -33.35 0.43 21.17
N SER A 184 -33.76 1.66 21.49
CA SER A 184 -34.01 2.05 22.89
C SER A 184 -35.25 1.30 23.39
N ARG A 185 -35.07 0.32 24.28
CA ARG A 185 -36.17 -0.20 25.09
C ARG A 185 -36.31 0.70 26.32
N TYR A 186 -37.38 1.50 26.37
CA TYR A 186 -37.81 2.08 27.63
C TYR A 186 -38.38 0.94 28.49
N THR A 187 -37.69 0.58 29.57
CA THR A 187 -38.19 -0.26 30.67
C THR A 187 -38.76 0.60 31.77
#